data_AF-A0A7S1CZV8-F1
#
_entry.id   AF-A0A7S1CZV8-F1
#
_cell.length_a   1.000
_cell.length_b   1.000
_cell.length_c   1.000
_cell.angle_alpha   90.00
_cell.angle_beta   90.00
_cell.angle_gamma   90.00
#
_symmetry.space_group_name_H-M   'P 1'
#
loop_
_entity.id
_entity.type
_entity.pdbx_description
1 polymer ?
#
loop_
_entity_poly.entity_id
_entity_poly.type
_entity_poly.pdbx_seq_one_letter_code
_entity_poly.pdbx_strand_id
1 'polypeptide(L)'
;IGQQLLLNYCFGHRESSMLLSPYGLLVSLINHSSKKPNTRIQWSASMRHPEWRDQTIDTFAKESHTGLSMDFVALRDIEPGEEILLDYGPDWEASWQQHVANWKPPPDADTYRPSYELNDDVHLVFRTIQEGGFPGHLKLWIHNAYRLMHGLVGDNVEYYMVEIIDRYPVIKRNGGGGGSDDDQEEPEYQYTIHVLTYTDGDHESSTEWKETMWFVPRDAFIYDDIPHTRNHQMTWAFRHEMAIPDDMFPDTWKNLSS
;
A
#
# COMPACT_ATOMS: atom_id res chain seq x y z
N ILE A 1 3.39 -8.63 18.45
CA ILE A 1 2.44 -9.55 17.78
C ILE A 1 2.15 -8.93 16.42
N GLY A 2 2.60 -9.54 15.33
CA GLY A 2 2.33 -9.04 13.98
C GLY A 2 0.86 -9.26 13.65
N GLN A 3 0.12 -8.19 13.40
CA GLN A 3 -1.24 -8.30 12.89
C GLN A 3 -1.15 -8.78 11.43
N GLN A 4 -1.83 -9.86 11.08
CA GLN A 4 -1.85 -10.36 9.70
C GLN A 4 -2.65 -9.37 8.84
N LEU A 5 -1.94 -8.48 8.13
CA LEU A 5 -2.52 -7.30 7.50
C LEU A 5 -3.32 -7.60 6.22
N LEU A 6 -3.15 -8.77 5.60
CA LEU A 6 -3.71 -9.12 4.29
C LEU A 6 -4.57 -10.39 4.38
N LEU A 7 -5.79 -10.27 4.92
CA LEU A 7 -6.82 -11.32 4.80
C LEU A 7 -7.66 -11.17 3.53
N ASN A 8 -7.75 -9.95 3.01
CA ASN A 8 -8.41 -9.69 1.73
C ASN A 8 -7.71 -10.53 0.66
N TYR A 9 -8.50 -11.22 -0.16
CA TYR A 9 -8.04 -12.13 -1.21
C TYR A 9 -7.41 -13.45 -0.74
N CYS A 10 -7.45 -13.75 0.56
CA CYS A 10 -7.27 -15.11 1.05
C CYS A 10 -8.60 -15.87 1.05
N PHE A 11 -8.54 -17.20 0.99
CA PHE A 11 -9.71 -18.06 1.03
C PHE A 11 -9.77 -18.83 2.34
N GLY A 12 -10.91 -18.82 3.02
CA GLY A 12 -11.13 -19.53 4.27
C GLY A 12 -12.49 -20.21 4.34
N HIS A 13 -12.74 -20.89 5.45
CA HIS A 13 -14.00 -21.57 5.71
C HIS A 13 -14.35 -21.44 7.19
N ARG A 14 -15.61 -21.10 7.51
CA ARG A 14 -16.08 -20.82 8.88
C ARG A 14 -15.85 -21.95 9.88
N GLU A 15 -15.80 -23.20 9.40
CA GLU A 15 -15.54 -24.39 10.23
C GLU A 15 -14.05 -24.79 10.27
N SER A 16 -13.15 -23.93 9.79
CA SER A 16 -11.72 -24.21 9.70
C SER A 16 -10.87 -23.07 10.24
N SER A 17 -9.78 -23.43 10.91
CA SER A 17 -8.69 -22.51 11.25
C SER A 17 -7.70 -22.26 10.11
N MET A 18 -7.88 -22.96 8.97
CA MET A 18 -6.97 -22.85 7.83
C MET A 18 -7.34 -21.70 6.91
N LEU A 19 -6.34 -20.95 6.48
CA LEU A 19 -6.44 -19.91 5.47
C LEU A 19 -5.55 -20.26 4.27
N LEU A 20 -6.12 -20.24 3.07
CA LEU A 20 -5.40 -20.45 1.81
C LEU A 20 -5.07 -19.08 1.20
N SER A 21 -3.78 -18.70 1.25
CA SER A 21 -3.27 -17.51 0.57
C SER A 21 -2.87 -17.87 -0.87
N PRO A 22 -3.60 -17.39 -1.89
CA PRO A 22 -3.27 -17.71 -3.28
C PRO A 22 -1.95 -17.05 -3.69
N TYR A 23 -1.15 -17.77 -4.47
CA TYR A 23 0.07 -17.26 -5.13
C TYR A 23 -0.15 -16.99 -6.63
N GLY A 24 -1.35 -17.28 -7.14
CA GLY A 24 -1.68 -17.09 -8.56
C GLY A 24 -1.74 -15.62 -8.96
N LEU A 25 -1.31 -15.31 -10.19
CA LEU A 25 -1.50 -13.99 -10.78
C LEU A 25 -3.01 -13.69 -10.91
N LEU A 26 -3.37 -12.40 -10.79
CA LEU A 26 -4.72 -11.86 -11.01
C LEU A 26 -5.80 -12.28 -10.01
N VAL A 27 -5.52 -13.18 -9.04
CA VAL A 27 -6.50 -13.61 -8.04
C VAL A 27 -7.04 -12.42 -7.22
N SER A 28 -6.17 -11.46 -6.93
CA SER A 28 -6.51 -10.23 -6.20
C SER A 28 -7.27 -9.18 -7.02
N LEU A 29 -7.58 -9.45 -8.28
CA LEU A 29 -8.24 -8.49 -9.19
C LEU A 29 -9.70 -8.84 -9.49
N ILE A 30 -10.18 -10.01 -9.08
CA ILE A 30 -11.58 -10.43 -9.31
C ILE A 30 -12.43 -9.89 -8.17
N ASN A 31 -13.35 -8.97 -8.47
CA ASN A 31 -14.17 -8.29 -7.46
C ASN A 31 -15.36 -9.14 -6.97
N HIS A 32 -15.90 -8.72 -5.82
CA HIS A 32 -17.08 -9.31 -5.19
C HIS A 32 -18.39 -8.94 -5.91
N SER A 33 -19.31 -9.91 -6.07
CA SER A 33 -20.73 -9.66 -6.29
C SER A 33 -21.59 -10.82 -5.82
N SER A 34 -22.33 -10.62 -4.73
CA SER A 34 -23.35 -11.58 -4.25
C SER A 34 -24.61 -11.63 -5.14
N LYS A 35 -24.90 -10.56 -5.89
CA LYS A 35 -26.13 -10.46 -6.69
C LYS A 35 -25.98 -10.93 -8.13
N LYS A 36 -24.81 -10.73 -8.71
CA LYS A 36 -24.52 -11.03 -10.13
C LYS A 36 -23.12 -11.64 -10.30
N PRO A 37 -22.76 -12.70 -9.57
CA PRO A 37 -21.53 -13.41 -9.86
C PRO A 37 -21.66 -14.04 -11.26
N ASN A 38 -20.58 -13.98 -12.04
CA ASN A 38 -20.49 -14.68 -13.32
C ASN A 38 -19.36 -15.72 -13.33
N THR A 39 -18.67 -15.87 -12.20
CA THR A 39 -17.55 -16.80 -12.01
C THR A 39 -17.66 -17.45 -10.63
N ARG A 40 -17.19 -18.70 -10.52
CA ARG A 40 -16.98 -19.40 -9.24
C ARG A 40 -15.60 -20.03 -9.20
N ILE A 41 -15.14 -20.36 -7.99
CA ILE A 41 -13.95 -21.19 -7.81
C ILE A 41 -14.31 -22.67 -7.86
N GLN A 42 -13.34 -23.50 -8.23
CA GLN A 42 -13.37 -24.95 -8.04
C GLN A 42 -11.96 -25.51 -7.90
N TRP A 43 -11.80 -26.71 -7.36
CA TRP A 43 -10.53 -27.42 -7.46
C TRP A 43 -10.18 -27.70 -8.92
N SER A 44 -8.91 -27.48 -9.27
CA SER A 44 -8.44 -27.73 -10.63
C SER A 44 -8.45 -29.22 -10.96
N ALA A 45 -8.78 -29.57 -12.20
CA ALA A 45 -8.74 -30.96 -12.66
C ALA A 45 -7.29 -31.50 -12.71
N SER A 46 -6.29 -30.61 -12.86
CA SER A 46 -4.88 -30.98 -12.92
C SER A 46 -4.12 -30.31 -11.78
N MET A 47 -4.07 -31.00 -10.65
CA MET A 47 -3.25 -30.61 -9.49
C MET A 47 -2.00 -31.48 -9.42
N ARG A 48 -0.90 -30.92 -8.90
CA ARG A 48 0.33 -31.68 -8.68
C ARG A 48 0.19 -32.65 -7.51
N HIS A 49 -0.54 -32.23 -6.47
CA HIS A 49 -0.76 -32.99 -5.25
C HIS A 49 -2.26 -32.97 -4.84
N PRO A 50 -3.15 -33.58 -5.64
CA PRO A 50 -4.59 -33.63 -5.33
C PRO A 50 -4.90 -34.35 -4.00
N GLU A 51 -4.02 -35.26 -3.57
CA GLU A 51 -4.12 -36.04 -2.33
C GLU A 51 -3.98 -35.21 -1.05
N TRP A 52 -3.45 -33.98 -1.14
CA TRP A 52 -3.34 -33.10 0.02
C TRP A 52 -4.70 -32.69 0.60
N ARG A 53 -5.77 -32.77 -0.21
CA ARG A 53 -7.16 -32.55 0.26
C ARG A 53 -7.62 -33.58 1.27
N ASP A 54 -7.04 -34.77 1.24
CA ASP A 54 -7.40 -35.87 2.13
C ASP A 54 -6.55 -35.87 3.42
N GLN A 55 -5.58 -34.96 3.53
CA GLN A 55 -4.73 -34.82 4.71
C GLN A 55 -5.37 -33.92 5.77
N THR A 56 -5.00 -34.11 7.03
CA THR A 56 -5.35 -33.17 8.11
C THR A 56 -4.57 -31.86 7.95
N ILE A 57 -5.09 -30.77 8.53
CA ILE A 57 -4.42 -29.45 8.51
C ILE A 57 -2.99 -29.55 9.07
N ASP A 58 -2.78 -30.24 10.19
CA ASP A 58 -1.45 -30.38 10.81
C ASP A 58 -0.43 -31.11 9.92
N THR A 59 -0.90 -31.98 9.04
CA THR A 59 -0.05 -32.69 8.08
C THR A 59 0.24 -31.79 6.90
N PHE A 60 -0.80 -31.21 6.30
CA PHE A 60 -0.68 -30.34 5.14
C PHE A 60 0.14 -29.07 5.45
N ALA A 61 0.01 -28.50 6.65
CA ALA A 61 0.76 -27.32 7.09
C ALA A 61 2.28 -27.53 7.17
N LYS A 62 2.77 -28.78 7.10
CA LYS A 62 4.21 -29.09 7.05
C LYS A 62 4.77 -29.08 5.62
N GLU A 63 3.91 -29.00 4.61
CA GLU A 63 4.33 -28.96 3.21
C GLU A 63 4.91 -27.58 2.88
N SER A 64 6.09 -27.58 2.26
CA SER A 64 6.82 -26.36 1.88
C SER A 64 6.72 -26.01 0.40
N HIS A 65 5.90 -26.76 -0.35
CA HIS A 65 5.77 -26.62 -1.80
C HIS A 65 4.32 -26.35 -2.21
N THR A 66 4.14 -25.77 -3.39
CA THR A 66 2.82 -25.61 -4.01
C THR A 66 2.37 -26.93 -4.67
N GLY A 67 1.12 -27.32 -4.47
CA GLY A 67 0.59 -28.59 -5.00
C GLY A 67 -0.91 -28.61 -5.31
N LEU A 68 -1.69 -27.84 -4.56
CA LEU A 68 -3.11 -27.59 -4.85
C LEU A 68 -3.28 -26.40 -5.80
N SER A 69 -4.37 -26.42 -6.56
CA SER A 69 -4.71 -25.35 -7.49
C SER A 69 -6.22 -25.20 -7.59
N MET A 70 -6.68 -23.96 -7.69
CA MET A 70 -8.08 -23.61 -7.90
C MET A 70 -8.24 -22.94 -9.26
N ASP A 71 -9.28 -23.32 -9.98
CA ASP A 71 -9.68 -22.71 -11.24
C ASP A 71 -10.81 -21.71 -10.99
N PHE A 72 -10.81 -20.60 -11.73
CA PHE A 72 -11.97 -19.74 -11.90
C PHE A 72 -12.76 -20.22 -13.11
N VAL A 73 -14.02 -20.57 -12.89
CA VAL A 73 -14.91 -21.12 -13.93
C VAL A 73 -16.10 -20.21 -14.11
N ALA A 74 -16.34 -19.83 -15.37
CA ALA A 74 -17.49 -19.02 -15.74
C ALA A 74 -18.80 -19.79 -15.47
N LEU A 75 -19.78 -19.09 -14.92
CA LEU A 75 -21.13 -19.62 -14.65
C LEU A 75 -22.03 -19.57 -15.88
N ARG A 76 -21.61 -18.82 -16.90
CA ARG A 76 -22.26 -18.59 -18.19
C ARG A 76 -21.22 -17.99 -19.15
N ASP A 77 -21.60 -17.79 -20.40
CA ASP A 77 -20.79 -17.00 -21.33
C ASP A 77 -20.59 -15.57 -20.78
N ILE A 78 -19.37 -15.05 -20.93
CA ILE A 78 -18.93 -13.72 -20.49
C ILE A 78 -18.53 -12.94 -21.74
N GLU A 79 -19.17 -11.79 -21.96
CA GLU A 79 -18.96 -10.99 -23.16
C GLU A 79 -17.65 -10.16 -23.08
N PRO A 80 -17.05 -9.78 -24.22
CA PRO A 80 -15.89 -8.90 -24.22
C PRO A 80 -16.15 -7.57 -23.49
N GLY A 81 -15.28 -7.25 -22.52
CA GLY A 81 -15.40 -6.05 -21.69
C GLY A 81 -16.33 -6.20 -20.48
N GLU A 82 -16.97 -7.35 -20.30
CA GLU A 82 -17.70 -7.65 -19.06
C GLU A 82 -16.73 -7.89 -17.90
N GLU A 83 -17.03 -7.31 -16.73
CA GLU A 83 -16.25 -7.53 -15.51
C GLU A 83 -16.42 -8.95 -14.98
N ILE A 84 -15.32 -9.59 -14.58
CA ILE A 84 -15.34 -10.90 -13.93
C ILE A 84 -15.64 -10.71 -12.45
N LEU A 85 -16.72 -11.33 -11.98
CA LEU A 85 -17.24 -11.16 -10.62
C LEU A 85 -17.41 -12.51 -9.92
N LEU A 86 -16.91 -12.59 -8.69
CA LEU A 86 -16.98 -13.75 -7.81
C LEU A 86 -17.88 -13.43 -6.61
N ASP A 87 -18.66 -14.41 -6.15
CA ASP A 87 -19.31 -14.29 -4.84
C ASP A 87 -18.30 -14.68 -3.75
N TYR A 88 -18.03 -13.76 -2.82
CA TYR A 88 -17.10 -13.98 -1.71
C TYR A 88 -17.77 -14.64 -0.51
N GLY A 89 -19.08 -14.87 -0.58
CA GLY A 89 -19.87 -15.51 0.46
C GLY A 89 -20.64 -14.55 1.35
N PRO A 90 -21.69 -15.06 2.03
CA PRO A 90 -22.59 -14.25 2.84
C PRO A 90 -21.93 -13.63 4.08
N ASP A 91 -20.97 -14.32 4.69
CA ASP A 91 -20.27 -13.83 5.89
C ASP A 91 -19.38 -12.62 5.55
N TRP A 92 -18.72 -12.66 4.39
CA TRP A 92 -17.97 -11.53 3.87
C TRP A 92 -18.89 -10.34 3.57
N GLU A 93 -20.01 -10.57 2.87
CA GLU A 93 -20.97 -9.52 2.53
C GLU A 93 -21.56 -8.87 3.79
N ALA A 94 -21.97 -9.68 4.78
CA ALA A 94 -22.49 -9.17 6.04
C ALA A 94 -21.44 -8.32 6.78
N SER A 95 -20.19 -8.78 6.83
CA SER A 95 -19.08 -8.06 7.45
C SER A 95 -18.76 -6.76 6.71
N TRP A 96 -18.81 -6.75 5.38
CA TRP A 96 -18.62 -5.55 4.58
C TRP A 96 -19.71 -4.52 4.82
N GLN A 97 -20.98 -4.94 4.79
CA GLN A 97 -22.11 -4.04 5.07
C GLN A 97 -22.04 -3.47 6.50
N GLN A 98 -21.68 -4.30 7.48
CA GLN A 98 -21.46 -3.84 8.85
C GLN A 98 -20.29 -2.86 8.93
N HIS A 99 -19.19 -3.13 8.23
CA HIS A 99 -18.04 -2.23 8.18
C HIS A 99 -18.43 -0.87 7.61
N VAL A 100 -19.06 -0.83 6.43
CA VAL A 100 -19.50 0.40 5.78
C VAL A 100 -20.45 1.20 6.67
N ALA A 101 -21.42 0.53 7.31
CA ALA A 101 -22.39 1.20 8.19
C ALA A 101 -21.76 1.84 9.43
N ASN A 102 -20.65 1.29 9.92
CA ASN A 102 -19.98 1.74 11.16
C ASN A 102 -18.67 2.49 10.91
N TRP A 103 -18.20 2.54 9.66
CA TRP A 103 -16.92 3.15 9.31
C TRP A 103 -16.94 4.64 9.60
N LYS A 104 -15.86 5.10 10.22
CA LYS A 104 -15.59 6.51 10.47
C LYS A 104 -14.22 6.83 9.89
N PRO A 105 -14.10 7.85 9.03
CA PRO A 105 -12.79 8.26 8.54
C PRO A 105 -11.88 8.65 9.72
N PRO A 106 -10.58 8.34 9.67
CA PRO A 106 -9.62 8.92 10.60
C PRO A 106 -9.61 10.46 10.49
N PRO A 107 -9.20 11.19 11.54
CA PRO A 107 -9.29 12.66 11.60
C PRO A 107 -8.67 13.41 10.42
N ASP A 108 -7.70 12.82 9.74
CA ASP A 108 -6.90 13.37 8.65
C ASP A 108 -7.23 12.76 7.27
N ALA A 109 -8.28 11.93 7.17
CA ALA A 109 -8.65 11.23 5.94
C ALA A 109 -8.86 12.17 4.74
N ASP A 110 -9.50 13.32 4.95
CA ASP A 110 -9.79 14.31 3.90
C ASP A 110 -8.54 15.01 3.36
N THR A 111 -7.43 14.93 4.10
CA THR A 111 -6.14 15.53 3.74
C THR A 111 -5.08 14.50 3.37
N TYR A 112 -5.44 13.22 3.39
CA TYR A 112 -4.51 12.15 3.04
C TYR A 112 -4.12 12.25 1.56
N ARG A 113 -2.81 12.36 1.31
CA ARG A 113 -2.21 12.20 -0.02
C ARG A 113 -1.07 11.18 0.08
N PRO A 114 -1.07 10.13 -0.75
CA PRO A 114 0.04 9.19 -0.80
C PRO A 114 1.28 9.84 -1.43
N SER A 115 2.46 9.29 -1.17
CA SER A 115 3.72 9.86 -1.65
C SER A 115 3.78 10.07 -3.17
N TYR A 116 3.23 9.14 -3.97
CA TYR A 116 3.26 9.24 -5.43
C TYR A 116 2.51 10.45 -5.96
N GLU A 117 1.34 10.80 -5.40
CA GLU A 117 0.58 11.99 -5.82
C GLU A 117 1.30 13.29 -5.46
N LEU A 118 2.09 13.29 -4.38
CA LEU A 118 2.88 14.46 -3.99
C LEU A 118 4.14 14.60 -4.85
N ASN A 119 4.71 13.47 -5.29
CA ASN A 119 5.87 13.45 -6.17
C ASN A 119 5.53 13.96 -7.59
N ASP A 120 4.33 13.68 -8.08
CA ASP A 120 3.84 14.18 -9.39
C ASP A 120 3.47 15.68 -9.36
N ASP A 121 3.28 16.25 -8.17
CA ASP A 121 2.89 17.64 -7.97
C ASP A 121 4.12 18.56 -7.95
N VAL A 122 4.55 19.00 -9.14
CA VAL A 122 5.74 19.86 -9.33
C VAL A 122 5.58 21.26 -8.73
N HIS A 123 4.35 21.71 -8.50
CA HIS A 123 4.02 23.01 -7.92
C HIS A 123 3.82 22.95 -6.40
N LEU A 124 3.92 21.76 -5.80
CA LEU A 124 3.78 21.58 -4.37
C LEU A 124 4.82 22.37 -3.59
N VAL A 125 4.34 23.33 -2.81
CA VAL A 125 5.14 24.10 -1.85
C VAL A 125 5.30 23.29 -0.57
N PHE A 126 6.55 22.97 -0.20
CA PHE A 126 6.78 22.20 1.01
C PHE A 126 6.54 23.03 2.29
N ARG A 127 5.92 22.37 3.27
CA ARG A 127 5.69 22.92 4.61
C ARG A 127 6.98 22.91 5.41
N THR A 128 7.22 23.98 6.17
CA THR A 128 8.34 24.03 7.11
C THR A 128 7.99 23.31 8.42
N ILE A 129 9.00 23.02 9.25
CA ILE A 129 8.79 22.46 10.59
C ILE A 129 7.93 23.36 11.48
N GLN A 130 8.00 24.69 11.31
CA GLN A 130 7.19 25.64 12.09
C GLN A 130 5.72 25.60 11.66
N GLU A 131 5.46 25.25 10.42
CA GLU A 131 4.12 25.05 9.89
C GLU A 131 3.56 23.67 10.24
N GLY A 132 4.28 22.84 11.00
CA GLY A 132 3.85 21.49 11.38
C GLY A 132 4.43 20.36 10.53
N GLY A 133 5.34 20.67 9.60
CA GLY A 133 6.06 19.67 8.81
C GLY A 133 5.17 18.83 7.90
N PHE A 134 5.57 17.58 7.69
CA PHE A 134 4.85 16.62 6.84
C PHE A 134 3.88 15.76 7.66
N PRO A 135 2.77 15.29 7.05
CA PRO A 135 1.91 14.30 7.66
C PRO A 135 2.69 13.08 8.17
N GLY A 136 2.25 12.51 9.30
CA GLY A 136 2.95 11.41 9.97
C GLY A 136 3.04 10.10 9.17
N HIS A 137 2.39 10.00 8.01
CA HIS A 137 2.49 8.85 7.10
C HIS A 137 3.55 9.04 6.00
N LEU A 138 4.25 10.17 5.96
CA LEU A 138 5.23 10.51 4.92
C LEU A 138 6.60 10.84 5.50
N LYS A 139 7.63 10.55 4.71
CA LYS A 139 8.98 11.08 4.89
C LYS A 139 9.39 11.84 3.65
N LEU A 140 10.14 12.93 3.85
CA LEU A 140 10.80 13.65 2.77
C LEU A 140 12.27 13.24 2.71
N TRP A 141 12.75 12.99 1.51
CA TRP A 141 14.11 12.59 1.23
C TRP A 141 14.77 13.55 0.24
N ILE A 142 16.09 13.71 0.33
CA ILE A 142 16.91 14.38 -0.68
C ILE A 142 17.82 13.36 -1.36
N HIS A 143 17.99 13.48 -2.68
CA HIS A 143 18.97 12.68 -3.41
C HIS A 143 20.41 13.07 -3.02
N ASN A 144 21.27 12.08 -2.80
CA ASN A 144 22.67 12.28 -2.44
C ASN A 144 23.47 13.06 -3.50
N ALA A 145 23.06 12.99 -4.77
CA ALA A 145 23.65 13.77 -5.84
C ALA A 145 23.64 15.29 -5.54
N TYR A 146 22.56 15.81 -4.97
CA TYR A 146 22.49 17.22 -4.56
C TYR A 146 23.42 17.51 -3.38
N ARG A 147 23.55 16.58 -2.42
CA ARG A 147 24.53 16.74 -1.33
C ARG A 147 25.96 16.86 -1.86
N LEU A 148 26.34 15.99 -2.80
CA LEU A 148 27.66 16.00 -3.45
C LEU A 148 27.92 17.31 -4.22
N MET A 149 26.92 17.81 -4.94
CA MET A 149 27.02 19.09 -5.67
C MET A 149 27.24 20.28 -4.73
N HIS A 150 26.77 20.18 -3.48
CA HIS A 150 27.01 21.17 -2.42
C HIS A 150 28.36 20.97 -1.69
N GLY A 151 29.23 20.07 -2.20
CA GLY A 151 30.58 19.85 -1.66
C GLY A 151 30.62 18.97 -0.41
N LEU A 152 29.54 18.25 -0.11
CA LEU A 152 29.49 17.31 1.01
C LEU A 152 30.18 15.99 0.66
N VAL A 153 30.67 15.29 1.69
CA VAL A 153 31.35 14.00 1.52
C VAL A 153 30.34 12.94 1.12
N GLY A 154 30.63 12.27 0.01
CA GLY A 154 29.83 11.15 -0.48
C GLY A 154 29.97 9.89 0.36
N ASP A 155 28.93 9.09 0.33
CA ASP A 155 28.93 7.69 0.74
C ASP A 155 28.04 6.88 -0.21
N ASN A 156 27.79 5.61 0.13
CA ASN A 156 27.01 4.69 -0.68
C ASN A 156 25.48 4.82 -0.45
N VAL A 157 25.02 5.85 0.26
CA VAL A 157 23.60 6.07 0.52
C VAL A 157 23.02 6.93 -0.60
N GLU A 158 21.92 6.50 -1.21
CA GLU A 158 21.28 7.21 -2.33
C GLU A 158 20.40 8.38 -1.87
N TYR A 159 19.74 8.24 -0.72
CA TYR A 159 18.78 9.20 -0.20
C TYR A 159 19.00 9.49 1.29
N TYR A 160 18.76 10.73 1.69
CA TYR A 160 18.82 11.15 3.09
C TYR A 160 17.51 11.77 3.51
N MET A 161 17.06 11.45 4.72
CA MET A 161 15.85 12.03 5.26
C MET A 161 16.10 13.50 5.59
N VAL A 162 15.11 14.36 5.36
CA VAL A 162 15.25 15.81 5.55
C VAL A 162 14.03 16.45 6.19
N GLU A 163 14.27 17.58 6.82
CA GLU A 163 13.24 18.52 7.27
C GLU A 163 13.42 19.87 6.59
N ILE A 164 12.31 20.50 6.21
CA ILE A 164 12.32 21.85 5.64
C ILE A 164 12.29 22.86 6.78
N ILE A 165 13.33 23.68 6.86
CA ILE A 165 13.49 24.70 7.91
C ILE A 165 12.92 26.03 7.45
N ASP A 166 13.23 26.43 6.22
CA ASP A 166 12.79 27.69 5.65
C ASP A 166 12.59 27.54 4.13
N ARG A 167 11.81 28.46 3.53
CA ARG A 167 11.58 28.53 2.08
C ARG A 167 11.67 29.96 1.57
N TYR A 168 12.25 30.13 0.39
CA TYR A 168 12.50 31.41 -0.24
C TYR A 168 11.92 31.43 -1.65
N PRO A 169 11.07 32.41 -2.00
CA PRO A 169 10.62 32.55 -3.38
C PRO A 169 11.79 32.98 -4.26
N VAL A 170 11.96 32.27 -5.38
CA VAL A 170 12.95 32.60 -6.41
C VAL A 170 12.36 33.68 -7.31
N ILE A 171 12.84 34.91 -7.14
CA ILE A 171 12.46 36.00 -8.03
C ILE A 171 13.21 35.81 -9.35
N LYS A 172 12.54 35.25 -10.37
CA LYS A 172 13.06 35.27 -11.74
C LYS A 172 13.14 36.73 -12.18
N ARG A 173 14.36 37.24 -12.37
CA ARG A 173 14.52 38.54 -13.02
C ARG A 173 14.09 38.36 -14.48
N ASN A 174 12.92 38.87 -14.84
CA ASN A 174 12.46 38.94 -16.22
C ASN A 174 13.59 39.48 -17.08
N GLY A 175 14.24 38.58 -17.83
CA GLY A 175 15.29 38.93 -18.78
C GLY A 175 14.67 39.58 -20.00
N GLY A 176 14.10 40.78 -19.87
CA GLY A 176 13.82 41.73 -20.95
C GLY A 176 13.09 41.24 -22.22
N GLY A 177 12.39 40.10 -22.19
CA GLY A 177 11.65 39.56 -23.33
C GLY A 177 10.16 39.75 -23.13
N GLY A 178 9.50 40.44 -24.07
CA GLY A 178 8.08 40.79 -24.01
C GLY A 178 7.15 39.59 -24.09
N GLY A 179 7.00 38.87 -22.98
CA GLY A 179 5.90 37.93 -22.74
C GLY A 179 4.60 38.68 -22.43
N SER A 180 3.49 38.14 -22.90
CA SER A 180 2.13 38.62 -22.66
C SER A 180 1.77 38.59 -21.16
N ASP A 181 1.02 39.59 -20.69
CA ASP A 181 0.60 39.80 -19.29
C ASP A 181 -0.28 38.67 -18.67
N ASP A 182 -0.61 37.62 -19.42
CA ASP A 182 -1.51 36.54 -18.99
C ASP A 182 -0.81 35.28 -18.44
N ASP A 183 0.52 35.17 -18.54
CA ASP A 183 1.28 34.07 -17.93
C ASP A 183 1.77 34.49 -16.54
N GLN A 184 0.90 34.39 -15.53
CA GLN A 184 1.37 34.47 -14.14
C GLN A 184 2.22 33.23 -13.85
N GLU A 185 3.54 33.36 -14.02
CA GLU A 185 4.49 32.32 -13.62
C GLU A 185 4.30 32.01 -12.14
N GLU A 186 3.98 30.74 -11.84
CA GLU A 186 3.90 30.31 -10.45
C GLU A 186 5.24 30.50 -9.74
N PRO A 187 5.24 30.95 -8.47
CA PRO A 187 6.47 31.20 -7.74
C PRO A 187 7.25 29.90 -7.54
N GLU A 188 8.49 29.87 -8.05
CA GLU A 188 9.45 28.82 -7.69
C GLU A 188 10.01 29.06 -6.29
N TYR A 189 10.26 27.98 -5.55
CA TYR A 189 10.83 28.06 -4.20
C TYR A 189 12.15 27.30 -4.10
N GLN A 190 13.04 27.87 -3.29
CA GLN A 190 14.24 27.22 -2.79
C GLN A 190 14.13 27.02 -1.28
N TYR A 191 14.78 25.98 -0.76
CA TYR A 191 14.59 25.53 0.62
C TYR A 191 15.90 25.54 1.40
N THR A 192 15.80 25.89 2.68
CA THR A 192 16.81 25.52 3.68
C THR A 192 16.35 24.26 4.39
N ILE A 193 17.23 23.28 4.50
CA ILE A 193 16.90 21.97 5.03
C ILE A 193 17.90 21.52 6.09
N HIS A 194 17.43 20.68 7.00
CA HIS A 194 18.29 19.83 7.82
C HIS A 194 18.33 18.43 7.23
N VAL A 195 19.54 17.94 6.98
CA VAL A 195 19.76 16.54 6.62
C VAL A 195 19.90 15.75 7.90
N LEU A 196 19.11 14.68 7.97
CA LEU A 196 18.95 13.85 9.14
C LEU A 196 19.64 12.50 8.92
N THR A 197 20.30 12.00 9.97
CA THR A 197 20.81 10.63 10.01
C THR A 197 19.98 9.79 10.96
N TYR A 198 19.71 8.57 10.52
CA TYR A 198 19.02 7.57 11.31
C TYR A 198 20.04 6.64 11.96
N THR A 199 20.03 6.57 13.27
CA THR A 199 20.80 5.61 14.05
C THR A 199 19.85 4.55 14.58
N ASP A 200 19.97 3.34 14.05
CA ASP A 200 19.22 2.17 14.53
C ASP A 200 20.01 1.52 15.67
N GLY A 201 19.59 1.77 16.91
CA GLY A 201 20.11 1.06 18.08
C GLY A 201 19.30 -0.19 18.37
N ASP A 202 19.86 -1.13 19.14
CA ASP A 202 19.21 -2.41 19.49
C ASP A 202 17.82 -2.26 20.17
N HIS A 203 17.49 -1.06 20.68
CA HIS A 203 16.24 -0.80 21.41
C HIS A 203 15.52 0.49 21.04
N GLU A 204 16.16 1.42 20.32
CA GLU A 204 15.56 2.70 19.97
C GLU A 204 16.18 3.26 18.69
N SER A 205 15.32 3.73 17.81
CA SER A 205 15.70 4.47 16.62
C SER A 205 15.70 5.96 16.92
N SER A 206 16.83 6.63 16.76
CA SER A 206 16.90 8.09 16.86
C SER A 206 17.24 8.72 15.52
N THR A 207 16.80 9.96 15.37
CA THR A 207 17.13 10.79 14.23
C THR A 207 17.96 11.97 14.74
N GLU A 208 19.15 12.15 14.18
CA GLU A 208 20.04 13.24 14.55
C GLU A 208 20.26 14.17 13.36
N TRP A 209 20.27 15.47 13.64
CA TRP A 209 20.64 16.48 12.66
C TRP A 209 22.14 16.41 12.38
N LYS A 210 22.50 16.24 11.11
CA LYS A 210 23.90 16.12 10.69
C LYS A 210 24.40 17.37 9.98
N GLU A 211 23.63 17.89 9.03
CA GLU A 211 24.06 18.94 8.10
C GLU A 211 22.91 19.90 7.80
N THR A 212 23.25 21.15 7.47
CA THR A 212 22.29 22.13 6.93
C THR A 212 22.66 22.43 5.48
N MET A 213 21.67 22.46 4.60
CA MET A 213 21.83 22.89 3.21
C MET A 213 20.91 24.07 2.93
N TRP A 214 21.37 24.99 2.08
CA TRP A 214 20.64 26.19 1.69
C TRP A 214 20.42 26.21 0.19
N PHE A 215 19.38 26.91 -0.24
CA PHE A 215 19.04 27.12 -1.64
C PHE A 215 18.78 25.83 -2.43
N VAL A 216 18.26 24.80 -1.75
CA VAL A 216 17.97 23.50 -2.36
C VAL A 216 16.69 23.61 -3.20
N PRO A 217 16.69 23.19 -4.48
CA PRO A 217 15.51 23.28 -5.33
C PRO A 217 14.50 22.15 -5.06
N ARG A 218 13.23 22.35 -5.45
CA ARG A 218 12.11 21.42 -5.25
C ARG A 218 12.35 20.02 -5.86
N ASP A 219 13.01 19.94 -7.00
CA ASP A 219 13.32 18.70 -7.72
C ASP A 219 14.44 17.87 -7.06
N ALA A 220 15.07 18.38 -6.00
CA ALA A 220 16.01 17.62 -5.20
C ALA A 220 15.35 16.60 -4.26
N PHE A 221 14.03 16.70 -4.08
CA PHE A 221 13.31 15.99 -3.04
C PHE A 221 12.32 14.97 -3.58
N ILE A 222 12.10 13.91 -2.80
CA ILE A 222 11.10 12.88 -3.04
C ILE A 222 10.40 12.50 -1.74
N TYR A 223 9.08 12.31 -1.79
CA TYR A 223 8.32 11.70 -0.72
C TYR A 223 8.37 10.19 -0.79
N ASP A 224 8.37 9.58 0.39
CA ASP A 224 8.10 8.15 0.54
C ASP A 224 7.04 7.92 1.62
N ASP A 225 6.24 6.88 1.46
CA ASP A 225 5.29 6.47 2.49
C ASP A 225 6.04 5.75 3.61
N ILE A 226 5.70 6.04 4.86
CA ILE A 226 6.26 5.29 5.98
C ILE A 226 5.73 3.84 5.92
N PRO A 227 6.58 2.83 6.12
CA PRO A 227 6.10 1.46 6.20
C PRO A 227 5.01 1.31 7.27
N HIS A 228 3.98 0.53 6.95
CA HIS A 228 2.82 0.29 7.84
C HIS A 228 1.90 1.49 8.07
N THR A 229 2.10 2.62 7.38
CA THR A 229 1.21 3.79 7.50
C THR A 229 0.20 3.94 6.37
N ARG A 230 0.16 3.02 5.40
CA ARG A 230 -0.83 3.06 4.32
C ARG A 230 -2.21 2.61 4.80
N ASN A 231 -3.26 3.09 4.14
CA ASN A 231 -4.66 2.77 4.50
C ASN A 231 -4.91 1.27 4.67
N HIS A 232 -4.42 0.42 3.75
CA HIS A 232 -4.61 -1.03 3.84
C HIS A 232 -3.85 -1.70 5.02
N GLN A 233 -2.91 -0.99 5.64
CA GLN A 233 -2.12 -1.44 6.79
C GLN A 233 -2.74 -0.98 8.12
N MET A 234 -3.71 -0.06 8.08
CA MET A 234 -4.34 0.47 9.27
C MET A 234 -5.33 -0.49 9.91
N THR A 235 -5.41 -0.50 11.24
CA THR A 235 -6.30 -1.40 12.00
C THR A 235 -7.77 -1.20 11.68
N TRP A 236 -8.16 0.00 11.27
CA TRP A 236 -9.52 0.33 10.84
C TRP A 236 -9.85 -0.14 9.41
N ALA A 237 -8.88 -0.61 8.62
CA ALA A 237 -9.16 -1.11 7.28
C ALA A 237 -9.96 -2.41 7.32
N PHE A 238 -10.91 -2.55 6.39
CA PHE A 238 -11.70 -3.76 6.25
C PHE A 238 -10.81 -4.96 5.89
N ARG A 239 -11.04 -6.07 6.60
CA ARG A 239 -10.33 -7.34 6.41
C ARG A 239 -11.30 -8.49 6.62
N HIS A 240 -11.47 -9.29 5.59
CA HIS A 240 -12.25 -10.52 5.66
C HIS A 240 -11.83 -11.45 4.53
N GLU A 241 -11.60 -12.71 4.84
CA GLU A 241 -11.33 -13.76 3.85
C GLU A 241 -12.55 -14.03 2.98
N MET A 242 -12.32 -14.49 1.76
CA MET A 242 -13.36 -14.98 0.86
C MET A 242 -13.73 -16.40 1.26
N ALA A 243 -15.01 -16.74 1.23
CA ALA A 243 -15.49 -18.06 1.58
C ALA A 243 -15.15 -19.08 0.49
N ILE A 244 -14.63 -20.23 0.91
CA ILE A 244 -14.64 -21.45 0.09
C ILE A 244 -16.02 -22.10 0.24
N PRO A 245 -16.71 -22.46 -0.86
CA PRO A 245 -17.99 -23.17 -0.77
C PRO A 245 -17.92 -24.47 0.03
N ASP A 246 -18.97 -24.76 0.82
CA ASP A 246 -19.07 -25.95 1.68
C ASP A 246 -18.88 -27.27 0.92
N ASP A 247 -19.30 -27.34 -0.35
CA ASP A 247 -19.17 -28.51 -1.23
C ASP A 247 -17.76 -28.70 -1.79
N MET A 248 -16.94 -27.66 -1.75
CA MET A 248 -15.55 -27.69 -2.19
C MET A 248 -14.59 -27.96 -1.03
N PHE A 249 -14.93 -27.56 0.20
CA PHE A 249 -14.03 -27.60 1.34
C PHE A 249 -13.94 -29.02 1.97
N PRO A 250 -12.76 -29.66 1.99
CA PRO A 250 -12.57 -30.99 2.58
C PRO A 250 -12.99 -31.09 4.05
N ASP A 251 -13.72 -32.14 4.41
CA ASP A 251 -14.16 -32.39 5.79
C ASP A 251 -12.98 -32.59 6.75
N THR A 252 -11.86 -33.14 6.28
CA THR A 252 -10.60 -33.31 7.04
C THR A 252 -9.98 -31.98 7.47
N TRP A 253 -10.40 -30.86 6.86
CA TRP A 253 -9.96 -29.51 7.20
C TRP A 253 -10.95 -28.75 8.08
N LYS A 254 -12.13 -29.32 8.37
CA LYS A 254 -13.10 -28.72 9.28
C LYS A 254 -12.74 -29.07 10.72
N ASN A 255 -11.95 -28.23 11.36
CA ASN A 255 -11.39 -28.48 12.70
C ASN A 255 -11.93 -27.55 13.79
N LEU A 256 -12.85 -26.66 13.46
CA LEU A 256 -13.59 -25.85 14.42
C LEU A 256 -14.94 -26.52 14.71
N SER A 257 -15.37 -26.45 15.97
CA SER A 257 -16.71 -26.91 16.35
C SER A 257 -17.73 -25.93 15.79
N SER A 258 -18.66 -26.40 14.97
CA SER A 258 -19.81 -25.62 14.48
C SER A 258 -20.77 -25.24 15.60
#